data_AF-A0A0X8XY95-F1
#
_entry.id   AF-A0A0X8XY95-F1
#
_cell.length_a   1.000
_cell.length_b   1.000
_cell.length_c   1.000
_cell.angle_alpha   90.00
_cell.angle_beta   90.00
_cell.angle_gamma   90.00
#
_symmetry.space_group_name_H-M   'P 1'
#
loop_
_entity.id
_entity.type
_entity.pdbx_description
1 polymer ?
#
loop_
_entity_poly.entity_id
_entity_poly.type
_entity_poly.pdbx_seq_one_letter_code
_entity_poly.pdbx_strand_id
1 'polypeptide(L)'
;METYREMMSGTLDVYLSSQSSRMNEIMKVLTIIATIFIPLTFIAGVYGMNFAHMPELAHPWGYPSALASMIAVAGIMLLYFRKKGWV
;
A
#
# COMPACT_ATOMS: atom_id res chain seq x y z
N MET A 1 -4.47 12.29 -47.66
CA MET A 1 -3.44 11.30 -47.26
C MET A 1 -2.79 11.67 -45.93
N GLU A 2 -2.39 12.92 -45.74
CA GLU A 2 -1.76 13.42 -44.50
C GLU A 2 -2.69 13.37 -43.28
N THR A 3 -3.94 13.82 -43.42
CA THR A 3 -4.98 13.75 -42.36
C THR A 3 -5.28 12.32 -41.88
N TYR A 4 -5.19 11.32 -42.77
CA TYR A 4 -5.38 9.92 -42.39
C TYR A 4 -4.20 9.40 -41.57
N ARG A 5 -2.97 9.85 -41.84
CA ARG A 5 -1.79 9.50 -41.04
C ARG A 5 -1.82 10.18 -39.67
N GLU A 6 -2.23 11.45 -39.61
CA GLU A 6 -2.40 12.17 -38.34
C GLU A 6 -3.48 11.55 -37.46
N MET A 7 -4.64 11.18 -38.03
CA MET A 7 -5.68 10.47 -37.26
C MET A 7 -5.18 9.11 -36.75
N MET A 8 -4.42 8.38 -37.57
CA MET A 8 -3.88 7.07 -37.18
C MET A 8 -2.84 7.20 -36.07
N SER A 9 -1.96 8.21 -36.13
CA SER A 9 -1.01 8.58 -35.07
C SER A 9 -1.73 9.01 -33.79
N GLY A 10 -2.73 9.89 -33.87
CA GLY A 10 -3.49 10.35 -32.72
C GLY A 10 -4.24 9.23 -32.01
N THR A 11 -4.76 8.26 -32.75
CA THR A 11 -5.40 7.07 -32.16
C THR A 11 -4.40 6.17 -31.43
N LEU A 12 -3.19 6.02 -31.99
CA LEU A 12 -2.09 5.27 -31.38
C LEU A 12 -1.62 5.94 -30.08
N ASP A 13 -1.48 7.26 -30.07
CA ASP A 13 -1.15 8.02 -28.87
C ASP A 13 -2.23 7.92 -27.79
N VAL A 14 -3.51 7.99 -28.15
CA VAL A 14 -4.62 7.76 -27.22
C VAL A 14 -4.58 6.33 -26.67
N TYR A 15 -4.31 5.33 -27.51
CA TYR A 15 -4.18 3.94 -27.08
C TYR A 15 -3.04 3.75 -26.08
N LEU A 16 -1.85 4.27 -26.38
CA LEU A 16 -0.69 4.23 -25.49
C LEU A 16 -0.95 4.98 -24.18
N SER A 17 -1.62 6.15 -24.26
CA SER A 17 -2.02 6.93 -23.08
C SER A 17 -3.01 6.17 -22.20
N SER A 18 -3.98 5.46 -22.80
CA SER A 18 -4.93 4.62 -22.07
C SER A 18 -4.24 3.42 -21.40
N GLN A 19 -3.28 2.80 -22.09
CA GLN A 19 -2.49 1.69 -21.56
C GLN A 19 -1.62 2.15 -20.37
N SER A 20 -0.97 3.30 -20.51
CA SER A 20 -0.19 3.93 -19.44
C SER A 20 -1.07 4.27 -18.23
N SER A 21 -2.25 4.82 -18.46
CA SER A 21 -3.22 5.14 -17.40
C SER A 21 -3.62 3.89 -16.62
N ARG A 22 -3.91 2.78 -17.32
CA ARG A 22 -4.22 1.48 -16.70
C ARG A 22 -3.05 0.93 -15.90
N MET A 23 -1.82 1.03 -16.43
CA MET A 23 -0.62 0.63 -15.69
C MET A 23 -0.47 1.44 -14.40
N ASN A 24 -0.72 2.74 -14.47
CA ASN A 24 -0.64 3.63 -13.32
C ASN A 24 -1.66 3.26 -12.23
N GLU A 25 -2.86 2.87 -12.63
CA GLU A 25 -3.91 2.38 -11.72
C GLU A 25 -3.51 1.05 -11.05
N ILE A 26 -2.99 0.09 -11.83
CA ILE A 26 -2.50 -1.19 -11.28
C ILE A 26 -1.37 -0.95 -10.27
N MET A 27 -0.40 -0.09 -10.60
CA MET A 27 0.69 0.26 -9.71
C MET A 27 0.20 0.97 -8.44
N LYS A 28 -0.80 1.84 -8.56
CA LYS A 28 -1.44 2.48 -7.40
C LYS A 28 -2.05 1.43 -6.47
N VAL A 29 -2.83 0.48 -6.99
CA VAL A 29 -3.44 -0.59 -6.18
C VAL A 29 -2.37 -1.45 -5.50
N LEU A 30 -1.35 -1.89 -6.23
CA LEU A 30 -0.28 -2.71 -5.66
C LEU A 30 0.48 -1.97 -4.56
N THR A 31 0.77 -0.68 -4.77
CA THR A 31 1.46 0.17 -3.78
C THR A 31 0.63 0.36 -2.52
N ILE A 32 -0.69 0.55 -2.64
CA ILE A 32 -1.59 0.67 -1.48
C ILE A 32 -1.56 -0.64 -0.68
N ILE A 33 -1.70 -1.79 -1.34
CA ILE A 33 -1.64 -3.10 -0.69
C ILE A 33 -0.28 -3.28 0.01
N ALA A 34 0.83 -3.08 -0.70
CA ALA A 34 2.18 -3.24 -0.15
C ALA A 34 2.42 -2.32 1.05
N THR A 35 2.00 -1.06 0.99
CA THR A 35 2.23 -0.10 2.07
C THR A 35 1.45 -0.44 3.34
N ILE A 36 0.30 -1.15 3.22
CA ILE A 36 -0.44 -1.68 4.37
C ILE A 36 0.26 -2.94 4.91
N PHE A 37 0.70 -3.84 4.03
CA PHE A 37 1.29 -5.12 4.41
C PHE A 37 2.70 -5.00 4.99
N ILE A 38 3.54 -4.07 4.53
CA ILE A 38 4.93 -3.91 5.00
C ILE A 38 5.01 -3.65 6.52
N PRO A 39 4.34 -2.64 7.10
CA PRO A 39 4.38 -2.41 8.54
C PRO A 39 3.70 -3.55 9.31
N LEU A 40 2.63 -4.13 8.76
CA LEU A 40 1.91 -5.22 9.40
C LEU A 40 2.78 -6.48 9.50
N THR A 41 3.51 -6.79 8.43
CA THR A 41 4.48 -7.89 8.36
C THR A 41 5.70 -7.62 9.23
N PHE A 42 6.18 -6.37 9.28
CA PHE A 42 7.28 -5.98 10.16
C PHE A 42 6.92 -6.22 11.63
N ILE A 43 5.73 -5.79 12.06
CA ILE A 43 5.30 -6.02 13.43
C ILE A 43 5.06 -7.53 13.65
N ALA A 44 4.38 -8.22 12.74
CA ALA A 44 4.21 -9.68 12.84
C ALA A 44 5.54 -10.46 12.87
N GLY A 45 6.57 -9.99 12.17
CA GLY A 45 7.92 -10.56 12.18
C GLY A 45 8.64 -10.30 13.50
N VAL A 46 8.61 -9.07 14.01
CA VAL A 46 9.18 -8.70 15.32
C VAL A 46 8.53 -9.53 16.44
N TYR A 47 7.21 -9.67 16.42
CA TYR A 47 6.48 -10.49 17.40
C TYR A 47 6.65 -11.99 17.16
N GLY A 48 6.74 -12.45 15.91
CA GLY A 48 6.92 -13.87 15.56
C GLY A 48 8.33 -14.41 15.83
N MET A 49 9.35 -13.55 15.86
CA MET A 49 10.75 -13.97 15.98
C MET A 49 11.20 -14.28 17.41
N ASN A 50 10.52 -13.88 18.49
CA ASN A 50 10.93 -14.24 19.87
C ASN A 50 9.89 -13.96 20.99
N PHE A 51 8.82 -14.77 21.10
CA PHE A 51 7.90 -14.73 22.24
C PHE A 51 8.43 -15.39 23.53
N ALA A 52 9.60 -16.04 23.49
CA ALA A 52 10.07 -16.87 24.60
C ALA A 52 10.88 -16.12 25.70
N HIS A 53 11.34 -14.88 25.46
CA HIS A 53 12.29 -14.19 26.35
C HIS A 53 12.06 -12.67 26.55
N MET A 54 10.84 -12.15 26.37
CA MET A 54 10.56 -10.73 26.69
C MET A 54 10.06 -10.55 28.14
N PRO A 55 10.81 -9.90 29.04
CA PRO A 55 10.41 -9.65 30.43
C PRO A 55 9.18 -8.73 30.57
N GLU A 56 8.78 -8.01 29.51
CA GLU A 56 7.56 -7.17 29.48
C GLU A 56 6.26 -7.99 29.33
N LEU A 57 6.32 -9.29 29.05
CA LEU A 57 5.17 -10.21 29.02
C LEU A 57 4.70 -10.63 30.43
N ALA A 58 5.40 -10.22 31.49
CA ALA A 58 4.94 -10.41 32.87
C ALA A 58 3.75 -9.49 33.23
N HIS A 59 3.52 -8.42 32.45
CA HIS A 59 2.37 -7.55 32.60
C HIS A 59 1.28 -7.97 31.60
N PRO A 60 0.01 -8.17 32.04
CA PRO A 60 -1.08 -8.60 31.16
C PRO A 60 -1.40 -7.64 29.99
N TRP A 61 -0.76 -6.47 29.93
CA TRP A 61 -0.94 -5.46 28.86
C TRP A 61 0.10 -5.47 27.74
N GLY A 62 1.15 -6.29 27.78
CA GLY A 62 2.16 -6.33 26.71
C GLY A 62 1.65 -6.79 25.34
N TYR A 63 0.69 -7.74 25.32
CA TYR A 63 0.05 -8.21 24.09
C TYR A 63 -1.01 -7.22 23.56
N PRO A 64 -1.86 -6.60 24.40
CA PRO A 64 -2.75 -5.51 23.97
C PRO A 64 -2.03 -4.26 23.43
N SER A 65 -0.90 -3.85 24.01
CA SER A 65 -0.14 -2.67 23.54
C SER A 65 0.49 -2.90 22.16
N ALA A 66 0.99 -4.12 21.92
CA ALA A 66 1.42 -4.60 20.61
C ALA A 66 0.32 -4.43 19.56
N LEU A 67 -0.86 -4.95 19.87
CA LEU A 67 -2.02 -4.93 18.98
C LEU A 67 -2.50 -3.50 18.75
N ALA A 68 -2.50 -2.66 19.78
CA ALA A 68 -2.81 -1.24 19.67
C ALA A 68 -1.82 -0.50 18.75
N SER A 69 -0.53 -0.83 18.82
CA SER A 69 0.48 -0.25 17.92
C SER A 69 0.28 -0.69 16.46
N MET A 70 -0.06 -1.97 16.21
CA MET A 70 -0.43 -2.45 14.88
C MET A 70 -1.64 -1.70 14.32
N ILE A 71 -2.71 -1.56 15.12
CA ILE A 71 -3.94 -0.87 14.73
C ILE A 71 -3.68 0.63 14.51
N ALA A 72 -2.86 1.26 15.36
CA ALA A 72 -2.50 2.67 15.22
C ALA A 72 -1.72 2.92 13.93
N VAL A 73 -0.71 2.08 13.63
CA VAL A 73 0.08 2.21 12.38
C VAL A 73 -0.79 1.95 11.15
N ALA A 74 -1.64 0.92 11.18
CA ALA A 74 -2.59 0.65 10.10
C ALA A 74 -3.56 1.82 9.89
N GLY A 75 -4.09 2.38 10.99
CA GLY A 75 -5.00 3.54 10.96
C GLY A 75 -4.33 4.82 10.44
N ILE A 76 -3.10 5.11 10.86
CA ILE A 76 -2.32 6.26 10.37
C ILE A 76 -2.05 6.12 8.87
N MET A 77 -1.65 4.93 8.41
CA MET A 77 -1.44 4.66 6.99
C MET A 77 -2.73 4.85 6.19
N LEU A 78 -3.85 4.28 6.64
CA LEU A 78 -5.17 4.45 5.99
C LEU A 78 -5.60 5.92 5.91
N LEU A 79 -5.46 6.67 7.00
CA LEU A 79 -5.77 8.11 7.03
C LEU A 79 -4.85 8.89 6.10
N TYR A 80 -3.56 8.54 6.03
CA TYR A 80 -2.61 9.18 5.12
C TYR A 80 -2.97 8.93 3.65
N PHE A 81 -3.28 7.69 3.27
CA PHE A 81 -3.70 7.36 1.89
C PHE A 81 -5.02 8.04 1.50
N ARG A 82 -5.98 8.11 2.42
CA ARG A 82 -7.26 8.78 2.17
C ARG A 82 -7.11 10.29 2.06
N LYS A 83 -6.28 10.91 2.92
CA LYS A 83 -5.98 12.35 2.85
C LYS A 83 -5.24 12.73 1.56
N LYS A 84 -4.46 11.81 0.99
CA LYS A 84 -3.74 12.02 -0.27
C LYS A 84 -4.60 11.77 -1.51
N GLY A 85 -5.82 11.27 -1.36
CA GLY A 85 -6.76 10.97 -2.48
C GLY A 85 -6.37 9.73 -3.28
N TRP A 86 -5.66 8.79 -2.66
CA TRP A 86 -5.25 7.54 -3.31
C TRP A 86 -6.29 6.42 -3.10
N VAL A 87 -7.10 6.55 -2.04
CA VAL A 87 -8.29 5.77 -1.68
C VAL A 87 -9.42 6.74 -1.42
#